data_AF-A0A5S9F2H3-F1
#
_entry.id   AF-A0A5S9F2H3-F1
#
_cell.length_a   1.000
_cell.length_b   1.000
_cell.length_c   1.000
_cell.angle_alpha   90.00
_cell.angle_beta   90.00
_cell.angle_gamma   90.00
#
_symmetry.space_group_name_H-M   'P 1'
#
loop_
_entity.id
_entity.type
_entity.pdbx_description
1 polymer ?
#
loop_
_entity_poly.entity_id
_entity_poly.type
_entity_poly.pdbx_seq_one_letter_code
_entity_poly.pdbx_strand_id
1 'polypeptide(L)'
;MRWLCTLIILTSIFAQKNDELLQAFHRAYDAQTLQKPYSTAILYKIFDMPYHEVQQHIFQTQLENAISQKYKNNYSSQYYNTTLTKKILRAQSAKDIPSKMRQAIKQEYILAVEVYGYERSAILRTFCNTTNTFSPIVKLSFVTHSDLVKKINDIMPQIFGLQGMLVAHNKELYLFFRGGAPFTKSILDKGDHTFYLFRNNVRIADTYVRSGELLSLSTYIYSKVDVLGAYKPRGFETAQKIYFTGGVQKIQLVDHQGQPQEGFSIFTSYEGFDDDQENYRGTTDISGRFELQDTQKAPIFLTIMKNINKVNFPIVRKHIIVENQKSPLKLVAQTLEEIQAMGKQQLSQRQLTRVKNEVVQRILQAKSYMKSADLEKAIISLEYAKNLTKKMKKEPSLKSALAKLENVYQAALRQKKANRNKKQCIALLKQTDEKVNEFQYTEALELAKKAQKLWPFPEEKNQGYQEIVKRIKKIEVLLLQENTRFGKARILLSRTVFTFNAQNITETKIEDIIQAVKILNEQEKHREIYNDRYVLLKSRSFLDKLAGELMEIANYHLQKYKSEENTNARREAYKNYEKHYNNSKKIDAILRELQKI
;
A
#
# COMPACT_ATOMS: atom_id res chain seq x y z
N MET A 1 -6.50 17.75 -2.64
CA MET A 1 -7.86 17.22 -2.91
C MET A 1 -8.84 18.26 -2.38
N ARG A 2 -9.66 18.87 -3.25
CA ARG A 2 -10.74 19.80 -2.84
C ARG A 2 -12.08 19.06 -2.97
N TRP A 3 -12.86 19.04 -1.89
CA TRP A 3 -13.95 18.10 -1.64
C TRP A 3 -15.32 18.68 -2.03
N LEU A 4 -16.22 17.81 -2.51
CA LEU A 4 -17.58 18.12 -2.93
C LEU A 4 -18.53 17.63 -1.81
N CYS A 5 -19.32 18.50 -1.19
CA CYS A 5 -20.34 18.12 -0.21
C CYS A 5 -21.73 18.60 -0.67
N THR A 6 -22.78 17.82 -0.38
CA THR A 6 -24.15 18.06 -0.87
C THR A 6 -25.01 18.71 0.22
N LEU A 7 -25.65 19.84 -0.06
CA LEU A 7 -26.41 20.62 0.91
C LEU A 7 -27.89 20.78 0.52
N ILE A 8 -28.82 20.80 1.48
CA ILE A 8 -30.27 20.88 1.24
C ILE A 8 -30.85 22.11 1.93
N ILE A 9 -31.53 23.01 1.20
CA ILE A 9 -32.22 24.17 1.78
C ILE A 9 -33.73 23.94 1.83
N LEU A 10 -34.31 24.24 3.00
CA LEU A 10 -35.70 24.61 3.20
C LEU A 10 -35.71 26.10 3.63
N THR A 11 -36.46 26.94 2.92
CA THR A 11 -36.36 28.42 2.99
C THR A 11 -37.26 29.03 4.07
N SER A 12 -36.77 30.04 4.77
CA SER A 12 -37.59 31.14 5.34
C SER A 12 -36.74 32.41 5.53
N ILE A 13 -37.28 33.56 5.11
CA ILE A 13 -36.62 34.88 5.08
C ILE A 13 -37.10 35.69 6.29
N PHE A 14 -36.21 36.18 7.15
CA PHE A 14 -36.53 37.27 8.10
C PHE A 14 -35.33 38.18 8.35
N ALA A 15 -35.59 39.48 8.46
CA ALA A 15 -34.63 40.51 8.80
C ALA A 15 -34.81 40.95 10.26
N GLN A 16 -33.74 41.02 11.06
CA GLN A 16 -33.48 41.89 12.23
C GLN A 16 -32.41 41.32 13.22
N LYS A 17 -31.79 42.21 14.04
CA LYS A 17 -30.42 42.28 14.62
C LYS A 17 -29.86 41.03 15.36
N ASN A 18 -28.53 40.98 15.53
CA ASN A 18 -27.68 39.84 15.95
C ASN A 18 -28.16 38.85 17.05
N ASP A 19 -28.89 39.25 18.11
CA ASP A 19 -29.48 38.29 19.08
C ASP A 19 -30.69 37.53 18.48
N GLU A 20 -31.27 38.07 17.42
CA GLU A 20 -32.36 37.49 16.66
C GLU A 20 -31.88 36.57 15.54
N LEU A 21 -30.58 36.42 15.25
CA LEU A 21 -30.14 35.38 14.31
C LEU A 21 -30.47 33.99 14.88
N LEU A 22 -30.18 33.79 16.17
CA LEU A 22 -30.50 32.57 16.90
C LEU A 22 -32.01 32.43 17.11
N GLN A 23 -32.73 33.52 17.42
CA GLN A 23 -34.19 33.47 17.58
C GLN A 23 -34.94 33.32 16.26
N ALA A 24 -34.54 33.97 15.17
CA ALA A 24 -35.10 33.79 13.83
C ALA A 24 -34.82 32.38 13.31
N PHE A 25 -33.65 31.81 13.65
CA PHE A 25 -33.33 30.41 13.43
C PHE A 25 -34.24 29.47 14.26
N HIS A 26 -34.45 29.74 15.55
CA HIS A 26 -35.36 28.98 16.41
C HIS A 26 -36.85 29.13 16.03
N ARG A 27 -37.24 30.30 15.47
CA ARG A 27 -38.60 30.56 14.95
C ARG A 27 -38.81 29.92 13.58
N ALA A 28 -37.76 29.83 12.76
CA ALA A 28 -37.79 29.20 11.44
C ALA A 28 -37.75 27.67 11.50
N TYR A 29 -37.06 27.09 12.48
CA TYR A 29 -36.82 25.64 12.52
C TYR A 29 -36.65 25.07 13.92
N ASP A 30 -37.12 23.84 14.09
CA ASP A 30 -36.92 23.06 15.29
C ASP A 30 -35.43 22.70 15.44
N ALA A 31 -34.79 23.26 16.47
CA ALA A 31 -33.41 22.99 16.87
C ALA A 31 -33.09 21.49 16.95
N GLN A 32 -34.10 20.65 17.21
CA GLN A 32 -33.99 19.20 17.20
C GLN A 32 -33.55 18.64 15.83
N THR A 33 -33.91 19.29 14.72
CA THR A 33 -33.63 18.78 13.36
C THR A 33 -32.14 18.85 13.00
N LEU A 34 -31.43 19.88 13.46
CA LEU A 34 -29.99 20.04 13.20
C LEU A 34 -29.11 19.20 14.13
N GLN A 35 -29.66 18.81 15.27
CA GLN A 35 -29.02 17.87 16.21
C GLN A 35 -29.40 16.41 15.92
N LYS A 36 -30.44 16.17 15.12
CA LYS A 36 -30.88 14.82 14.75
C LYS A 36 -29.78 14.12 13.94
N PRO A 37 -29.34 12.91 14.36
CA PRO A 37 -28.38 12.14 13.59
C PRO A 37 -28.94 11.82 12.20
N TYR A 38 -28.07 11.74 11.19
CA TYR A 38 -28.47 11.31 9.86
C TYR A 38 -28.99 9.88 9.91
N SER A 39 -30.16 9.64 9.36
CA SER A 39 -30.69 8.28 9.23
C SER A 39 -29.99 7.61 8.06
N THR A 40 -29.29 6.50 8.31
CA THR A 40 -28.46 5.83 7.30
C THR A 40 -28.76 4.34 7.21
N ALA A 41 -28.79 3.82 5.99
CA ALA A 41 -28.83 2.40 5.69
C ALA A 41 -27.48 1.98 5.12
N ILE A 42 -26.84 1.00 5.73
CA ILE A 42 -25.58 0.42 5.27
C ILE A 42 -25.90 -0.92 4.63
N LEU A 43 -25.93 -0.93 3.30
CA LEU A 43 -26.06 -2.12 2.50
C LEU A 43 -24.67 -2.70 2.28
N TYR A 44 -24.46 -3.97 2.62
CA TYR A 44 -23.17 -4.60 2.40
C TYR A 44 -23.30 -6.01 1.84
N LYS A 45 -22.30 -6.41 1.06
CA LYS A 45 -22.13 -7.80 0.61
C LYS A 45 -20.65 -8.16 0.53
N ILE A 46 -20.31 -9.33 1.06
CA ILE A 46 -18.97 -9.91 0.95
C ILE A 46 -19.02 -11.04 -0.07
N PHE A 47 -18.15 -10.95 -1.07
CA PHE A 47 -17.96 -11.93 -2.14
C PHE A 47 -16.63 -12.68 -1.95
N ASP A 48 -16.58 -13.88 -2.49
CA ASP A 48 -15.36 -14.66 -2.70
C ASP A 48 -14.53 -14.92 -1.43
N MET A 49 -15.19 -15.43 -0.38
CA MET A 49 -14.54 -15.99 0.81
C MET A 49 -15.16 -17.33 1.24
N PRO A 50 -14.34 -18.31 1.68
CA PRO A 50 -14.85 -19.47 2.39
C PRO A 50 -15.51 -19.02 3.71
N TYR A 51 -16.69 -19.56 4.03
CA TYR A 51 -17.49 -19.19 5.21
C TYR A 51 -18.00 -17.73 5.21
N HIS A 52 -18.50 -17.28 4.06
CA HIS A 52 -18.97 -15.91 3.85
C HIS A 52 -19.99 -15.43 4.91
N GLU A 53 -20.85 -16.29 5.45
CA GLU A 53 -21.84 -15.92 6.46
C GLU A 53 -21.23 -15.49 7.80
N VAL A 54 -20.25 -16.25 8.31
CA VAL A 54 -19.52 -15.93 9.55
C VAL A 54 -18.72 -14.65 9.38
N GLN A 55 -18.04 -14.50 8.23
CA GLN A 55 -17.27 -13.29 7.93
C GLN A 55 -18.17 -12.05 7.75
N GLN A 56 -19.38 -12.22 7.22
CA GLN A 56 -20.37 -11.15 7.10
C GLN A 56 -20.84 -10.66 8.48
N HIS A 57 -21.10 -11.58 9.42
CA HIS A 57 -21.49 -11.22 10.78
C HIS A 57 -20.36 -10.52 11.55
N ILE A 58 -19.12 -11.00 11.41
CA ILE A 58 -17.94 -10.36 12.02
C ILE A 58 -17.74 -8.95 11.44
N PHE A 59 -17.82 -8.79 10.12
CA PHE A 59 -17.68 -7.49 9.47
C PHE A 59 -18.78 -6.51 9.90
N GLN A 60 -20.04 -6.95 9.94
CA GLN A 60 -21.16 -6.14 10.40
C GLN A 60 -20.92 -5.67 11.83
N THR A 61 -20.62 -6.58 12.75
CA THR A 61 -20.41 -6.27 14.17
C THR A 61 -19.26 -5.29 14.37
N GLN A 62 -18.15 -5.47 13.66
CA GLN A 62 -17.01 -4.56 13.72
C GLN A 62 -17.35 -3.16 13.16
N LEU A 63 -18.09 -3.10 12.06
CA LEU A 63 -18.51 -1.84 11.46
C LEU A 63 -19.52 -1.09 12.33
N GLU A 64 -20.47 -1.81 12.92
CA GLU A 64 -21.45 -1.28 13.85
C GLU A 64 -20.80 -0.71 15.11
N ASN A 65 -19.86 -1.44 15.72
CA ASN A 65 -19.10 -0.96 16.86
C ASN A 65 -18.28 0.28 16.51
N ALA A 66 -17.60 0.29 15.37
CA ALA A 66 -16.76 1.41 14.95
C ALA A 66 -17.55 2.70 14.70
N ILE A 67 -18.73 2.59 14.08
CA ILE A 67 -19.62 3.73 13.82
C ILE A 67 -20.29 4.21 15.11
N SER A 68 -20.75 3.27 15.95
CA SER A 68 -21.41 3.57 17.23
C SER A 68 -20.47 4.18 18.27
N GLN A 69 -19.16 3.95 18.18
CA GLN A 69 -18.19 4.58 19.08
C GLN A 69 -17.80 5.99 18.63
N LYS A 70 -17.56 6.20 17.33
CA LYS A 70 -17.00 7.45 16.81
C LYS A 70 -18.05 8.48 16.39
N TYR A 71 -19.24 8.02 15.96
CA TYR A 71 -20.24 8.87 15.32
C TYR A 71 -21.67 8.62 15.78
N LYS A 72 -21.88 8.07 16.99
CA LYS A 72 -23.20 7.76 17.56
C LYS A 72 -24.19 8.92 17.52
N ASN A 73 -23.68 10.14 17.69
CA ASN A 73 -24.47 11.37 17.75
C ASN A 73 -24.70 11.98 16.36
N ASN A 74 -24.10 11.41 15.31
CA ASN A 74 -24.12 11.95 13.95
C ASN A 74 -24.83 11.02 12.97
N TYR A 75 -24.81 9.70 13.19
CA TYR A 75 -25.48 8.72 12.34
C TYR A 75 -26.30 7.74 13.16
N SER A 76 -27.53 7.50 12.71
CA SER A 76 -28.37 6.39 13.14
C SER A 76 -28.41 5.38 12.01
N SER A 77 -27.69 4.26 12.18
CA SER A 77 -27.39 3.32 11.10
C SER A 77 -28.18 2.02 11.24
N GLN A 78 -28.77 1.56 10.15
CA GLN A 78 -29.33 0.22 10.01
C GLN A 78 -28.52 -0.58 9.00
N TYR A 79 -28.27 -1.85 9.29
CA TYR A 79 -27.37 -2.70 8.50
C TYR A 79 -28.17 -3.75 7.74
N TYR A 80 -27.89 -3.89 6.45
CA TYR A 80 -28.57 -4.85 5.58
C TYR A 80 -27.57 -5.63 4.74
N ASN A 81 -27.55 -6.95 4.93
CA ASN A 81 -26.81 -7.85 4.05
C ASN A 81 -27.63 -8.11 2.78
N THR A 82 -27.24 -7.55 1.65
CA THR A 82 -28.06 -7.61 0.44
C THR A 82 -27.24 -7.45 -0.84
N THR A 83 -27.71 -8.08 -1.93
CA THR A 83 -27.15 -7.92 -3.28
C THR A 83 -27.61 -6.61 -3.95
N LEU A 84 -28.51 -5.85 -3.31
CA LEU A 84 -28.97 -4.54 -3.78
C LEU A 84 -27.86 -3.48 -3.78
N THR A 85 -26.70 -3.76 -3.17
CA THR A 85 -25.48 -2.93 -3.26
C THR A 85 -25.14 -2.56 -4.71
N LYS A 86 -25.28 -3.51 -5.65
CA LYS A 86 -25.00 -3.29 -7.09
C LYS A 86 -25.87 -2.19 -7.70
N LYS A 87 -27.10 -2.03 -7.22
CA LYS A 87 -28.03 -1.01 -7.74
C LYS A 87 -27.56 0.40 -7.41
N ILE A 88 -26.94 0.59 -6.24
CA ILE A 88 -26.35 1.89 -5.83
C ILE A 88 -25.00 2.09 -6.52
N LEU A 89 -24.14 1.07 -6.51
CA LEU A 89 -22.77 1.18 -7.03
C LEU A 89 -22.74 1.48 -8.54
N ARG A 90 -23.66 0.89 -9.31
CA ARG A 90 -23.70 0.98 -10.78
C ARG A 90 -24.67 2.02 -11.33
N ALA A 91 -25.52 2.63 -10.51
CA ALA A 91 -26.47 3.64 -10.96
C ALA A 91 -25.74 4.87 -11.55
N GLN A 92 -26.20 5.34 -12.70
CA GLN A 92 -25.73 6.58 -13.30
C GLN A 92 -26.58 7.77 -12.83
N SER A 93 -27.85 7.52 -12.52
CA SER A 93 -28.81 8.50 -12.04
C SER A 93 -29.73 7.93 -10.96
N ALA A 94 -30.44 8.80 -10.24
CA ALA A 94 -31.41 8.38 -9.23
C ALA A 94 -32.61 7.59 -9.82
N LYS A 95 -32.86 7.72 -11.12
CA LYS A 95 -33.91 6.97 -11.83
C LYS A 95 -33.57 5.48 -11.92
N ASP A 96 -32.29 5.13 -11.89
CA ASP A 96 -31.80 3.75 -11.95
C ASP A 96 -32.02 2.99 -10.64
N ILE A 97 -32.34 3.71 -9.56
CA ILE A 97 -32.70 3.14 -8.26
C ILE A 97 -34.18 2.77 -8.27
N PRO A 98 -34.54 1.47 -8.12
CA PRO A 98 -35.93 1.03 -8.12
C PRO A 98 -36.76 1.77 -7.07
N SER A 99 -37.95 2.24 -7.45
CA SER A 99 -38.88 2.94 -6.54
C SER A 99 -39.25 2.09 -5.32
N LYS A 100 -39.48 0.79 -5.51
CA LYS A 100 -39.73 -0.17 -4.42
C LYS A 100 -38.56 -0.24 -3.43
N MET A 101 -37.31 -0.13 -3.90
CA MET A 101 -36.12 -0.12 -3.04
C MET A 101 -36.06 1.18 -2.22
N ARG A 102 -36.36 2.33 -2.84
CA ARG A 102 -36.42 3.63 -2.14
C ARG A 102 -37.56 3.70 -1.11
N GLN A 103 -38.69 3.05 -1.38
CA GLN A 103 -39.81 2.96 -0.46
C GLN A 103 -39.52 2.02 0.72
N ALA A 104 -38.78 0.93 0.49
CA ALA A 104 -38.37 -0.02 1.52
C ALA A 104 -37.28 0.53 2.43
N ILE A 105 -36.30 1.25 1.85
CA ILE A 105 -35.16 1.82 2.57
C ILE A 105 -35.42 3.32 2.78
N LYS A 106 -36.16 3.64 3.84
CA LYS A 106 -36.65 4.99 4.18
C LYS A 106 -35.57 5.94 4.75
N GLN A 107 -34.34 5.47 4.91
CA GLN A 107 -33.23 6.22 5.48
C GLN A 107 -32.79 7.37 4.56
N GLU A 108 -32.27 8.46 5.13
CA GLU A 108 -31.83 9.65 4.38
C GLU A 108 -30.63 9.34 3.47
N TYR A 109 -29.74 8.48 3.94
CA TYR A 109 -28.58 8.02 3.19
C TYR A 109 -28.53 6.51 3.07
N ILE A 110 -28.06 6.03 1.93
CA ILE A 110 -27.81 4.63 1.66
C ILE A 110 -26.34 4.48 1.26
N LEU A 111 -25.53 3.86 2.12
CA LEU A 111 -24.17 3.47 1.81
C LEU A 111 -24.16 2.03 1.30
N ALA A 112 -23.71 1.83 0.05
CA ALA A 112 -23.47 0.51 -0.48
C ALA A 112 -21.99 0.14 -0.38
N VAL A 113 -21.70 -1.04 0.15
CA VAL A 113 -20.35 -1.59 0.32
C VAL A 113 -20.28 -3.00 -0.27
N GLU A 114 -19.45 -3.19 -1.28
CA GLU A 114 -19.09 -4.52 -1.75
C GLU A 114 -17.66 -4.83 -1.38
N VAL A 115 -17.44 -6.00 -0.78
CA VAL A 115 -16.13 -6.47 -0.34
C VAL A 115 -15.77 -7.72 -1.14
N TYR A 116 -14.62 -7.71 -1.80
CA TYR A 116 -14.11 -8.82 -2.59
C TYR A 116 -12.92 -9.45 -1.84
N GLY A 117 -13.13 -10.66 -1.33
CA GLY A 117 -12.22 -11.28 -0.38
C GLY A 117 -10.86 -11.66 -0.96
N TYR A 118 -10.84 -12.34 -2.12
CA TYR A 118 -9.60 -12.71 -2.81
C TYR A 118 -8.82 -11.49 -3.28
N GLU A 119 -9.49 -10.50 -3.88
CA GLU A 119 -8.85 -9.28 -4.39
C GLU A 119 -8.43 -8.31 -3.28
N ARG A 120 -8.86 -8.56 -2.04
CA ARG A 120 -8.58 -7.69 -0.89
C ARG A 120 -8.99 -6.25 -1.18
N SER A 121 -10.14 -6.09 -1.84
CA SER A 121 -10.65 -4.82 -2.34
C SER A 121 -12.09 -4.59 -1.89
N ALA A 122 -12.46 -3.33 -1.65
CA ALA A 122 -13.82 -2.94 -1.34
C ALA A 122 -14.23 -1.72 -2.18
N ILE A 123 -15.47 -1.72 -2.65
CA ILE A 123 -16.05 -0.65 -3.46
C ILE A 123 -17.21 -0.06 -2.69
N LEU A 124 -17.23 1.27 -2.57
CA LEU A 124 -18.24 1.97 -1.80
C LEU A 124 -18.77 3.17 -2.54
N ARG A 125 -20.06 3.45 -2.33
CA ARG A 125 -20.75 4.63 -2.83
C ARG A 125 -21.96 4.93 -1.98
N THR A 126 -22.21 6.20 -1.75
CA THR A 126 -23.40 6.66 -1.02
C THR A 126 -24.41 7.25 -1.99
N PHE A 127 -25.69 6.99 -1.72
CA PHE A 127 -26.82 7.67 -2.33
C PHE A 127 -27.59 8.44 -1.25
N CYS A 128 -27.95 9.69 -1.51
CA CYS A 128 -28.81 10.48 -0.63
C CYS A 128 -30.23 10.49 -1.20
N ASN A 129 -31.18 9.93 -0.44
CA ASN A 129 -32.59 9.86 -0.85
C ASN A 129 -33.22 11.26 -0.95
N THR A 130 -32.78 12.21 -0.13
CA THR A 130 -33.32 13.57 -0.11
C THR A 130 -32.84 14.38 -1.32
N THR A 131 -31.55 14.38 -1.64
CA THR A 131 -31.04 15.15 -2.80
C THR A 131 -31.03 14.38 -4.12
N ASN A 132 -31.31 13.07 -4.10
CA ASN A 132 -31.13 12.20 -5.26
C ASN A 132 -29.70 12.24 -5.85
N THR A 133 -28.69 12.48 -5.01
CA THR A 133 -27.28 12.54 -5.45
C THR A 133 -26.47 11.34 -5.00
N PHE A 134 -25.44 11.03 -5.79
CA PHE A 134 -24.44 10.04 -5.43
C PHE A 134 -23.12 10.67 -5.03
N SER A 135 -22.42 10.04 -4.09
CA SER A 135 -20.99 10.26 -3.91
C SER A 135 -20.20 9.71 -5.10
N PRO A 136 -18.93 10.14 -5.28
CA PRO A 136 -17.98 9.41 -6.10
C PRO A 136 -17.86 7.95 -5.63
N ILE A 137 -17.54 7.06 -6.57
CA ILE A 137 -17.17 5.68 -6.24
C ILE A 137 -15.79 5.71 -5.58
N VAL A 138 -15.70 5.10 -4.40
CA VAL A 138 -14.45 4.91 -3.69
C VAL A 138 -14.03 3.44 -3.81
N LYS A 139 -12.75 3.20 -4.06
CA LYS A 139 -12.15 1.87 -4.02
C LYS A 139 -11.10 1.84 -2.93
N LEU A 140 -11.18 0.85 -2.05
CA LEU A 140 -10.24 0.64 -0.94
C LEU A 140 -9.57 -0.71 -1.11
N SER A 141 -8.25 -0.77 -0.95
CA SER A 141 -7.54 -2.02 -0.71
C SER A 141 -7.36 -2.24 0.80
N PHE A 142 -7.43 -3.48 1.28
CA PHE A 142 -7.33 -3.80 2.71
C PHE A 142 -6.53 -5.08 2.98
N VAL A 143 -5.90 -5.16 4.15
CA VAL A 143 -5.16 -6.38 4.55
C VAL A 143 -6.03 -7.30 5.40
N THR A 144 -6.80 -6.72 6.33
CA THR A 144 -7.69 -7.43 7.26
C THR A 144 -9.07 -6.75 7.32
N HIS A 145 -10.10 -7.43 7.85
CA HIS A 145 -11.41 -6.83 8.05
C HIS A 145 -11.36 -5.60 8.96
N SER A 146 -10.54 -5.64 10.01
CA SER A 146 -10.35 -4.50 10.90
C SER A 146 -9.68 -3.30 10.21
N ASP A 147 -8.72 -3.55 9.30
CA ASP A 147 -8.13 -2.49 8.45
C ASP A 147 -9.18 -1.90 7.51
N LEU A 148 -10.03 -2.73 6.90
CA LEU A 148 -11.13 -2.26 6.06
C LEU A 148 -12.11 -1.40 6.84
N VAL A 149 -12.59 -1.87 8.00
CA VAL A 149 -13.53 -1.13 8.86
C VAL A 149 -12.93 0.21 9.28
N LYS A 150 -11.65 0.25 9.65
CA LYS A 150 -10.94 1.50 9.97
C LYS A 150 -10.94 2.46 8.77
N LYS A 151 -10.59 1.98 7.58
CA LYS A 151 -10.57 2.79 6.35
C LYS A 151 -11.95 3.33 6.00
N ILE A 152 -13.00 2.51 6.13
CA ILE A 152 -14.39 2.93 5.96
C ILE A 152 -14.73 4.05 6.96
N ASN A 153 -14.38 3.86 8.23
CA ASN A 153 -14.62 4.83 9.31
C ASN A 153 -13.93 6.18 9.06
N ASP A 154 -12.75 6.18 8.46
CA ASP A 154 -11.97 7.38 8.14
C ASP A 154 -12.53 8.15 6.93
N ILE A 155 -13.13 7.45 5.95
CA ILE A 155 -13.74 8.09 4.77
C ILE A 155 -15.22 8.39 4.94
N MET A 156 -15.90 7.81 5.94
CA MET A 156 -17.33 8.01 6.20
C MET A 156 -17.78 9.48 6.12
N PRO A 157 -17.13 10.42 6.82
CA PRO A 157 -17.52 11.84 6.75
C PRO A 157 -17.48 12.42 5.32
N GLN A 158 -16.59 11.91 4.47
CA GLN A 158 -16.40 12.39 3.10
C GLN A 158 -17.43 11.79 2.13
N ILE A 159 -17.87 10.55 2.35
CA ILE A 159 -18.79 9.84 1.45
C ILE A 159 -20.26 10.11 1.76
N PHE A 160 -20.62 10.45 3.00
CA PHE A 160 -21.98 10.93 3.33
C PHE A 160 -22.15 12.42 3.00
N GLY A 161 -21.06 13.19 3.05
CA GLY A 161 -21.09 14.63 2.85
C GLY A 161 -21.73 15.37 4.04
N LEU A 162 -21.68 16.70 3.99
CA LEU A 162 -22.29 17.57 4.99
C LEU A 162 -23.55 18.21 4.44
N GLN A 163 -24.67 18.05 5.16
CA GLN A 163 -25.87 18.84 4.94
C GLN A 163 -25.93 20.00 5.92
N GLY A 164 -26.63 21.04 5.54
CA GLY A 164 -26.84 22.22 6.34
C GLY A 164 -27.89 23.10 5.72
N MET A 165 -28.31 24.11 6.44
CA MET A 165 -29.36 25.04 6.06
C MET A 165 -28.75 26.39 5.72
N LEU A 166 -29.21 26.98 4.63
CA LEU A 166 -28.85 28.34 4.25
C LEU A 166 -29.88 29.32 4.83
N VAL A 167 -29.40 30.30 5.59
CA VAL A 167 -30.22 31.34 6.21
C VAL A 167 -29.74 32.69 5.70
N ALA A 168 -30.66 33.51 5.19
CA ALA A 168 -30.38 34.89 4.81
C ALA A 168 -30.62 35.81 5.99
N HIS A 169 -29.64 36.65 6.33
CA HIS A 169 -29.74 37.62 7.40
C HIS A 169 -28.96 38.89 7.05
N ASN A 170 -29.59 40.07 7.16
CA ASN A 170 -28.99 41.38 6.86
C ASN A 170 -28.28 41.47 5.50
N LYS A 171 -28.90 40.91 4.43
CA LYS A 171 -28.32 40.81 3.07
C LYS A 171 -27.09 39.89 2.96
N GLU A 172 -26.72 39.19 4.03
CA GLU A 172 -25.68 38.16 4.05
C GLU A 172 -26.31 36.77 4.12
N LEU A 173 -25.55 35.77 3.71
CA LEU A 173 -25.96 34.37 3.75
C LEU A 173 -25.09 33.60 4.72
N TYR A 174 -25.73 32.79 5.56
CA TYR A 174 -25.08 31.93 6.53
C TYR A 174 -25.50 30.49 6.32
N LEU A 175 -24.56 29.59 6.49
CA LEU A 175 -24.79 28.16 6.37
C LEU A 175 -24.62 27.49 7.72
N PHE A 176 -25.70 26.89 8.22
CA PHE A 176 -25.74 26.15 9.47
C PHE A 176 -25.63 24.67 9.19
N PHE A 177 -24.64 23.99 9.73
CA PHE A 177 -24.42 22.57 9.45
C PHE A 177 -25.23 21.68 10.39
N ARG A 178 -25.77 20.58 9.84
CA ARG A 178 -26.39 19.50 10.62
C ARG A 178 -25.32 18.53 11.11
N GLY A 179 -25.44 18.13 12.38
CA GLY A 179 -24.48 17.29 13.08
C GLY A 179 -23.59 18.12 14.00
N GLY A 180 -23.41 17.64 15.23
CA GLY A 180 -22.76 18.38 16.31
C GLY A 180 -21.37 18.93 15.96
N ALA A 181 -20.98 20.02 16.63
CA ALA A 181 -19.81 20.83 16.31
C ALA A 181 -18.49 20.05 16.10
N PRO A 182 -18.10 19.07 16.93
CA PRO A 182 -16.80 18.38 16.77
C PRO A 182 -16.68 17.62 15.44
N PHE A 183 -17.77 16.99 14.99
CA PHE A 183 -17.80 16.21 13.76
C PHE A 183 -17.71 17.11 12.53
N THR A 184 -18.56 18.15 12.47
CA THR A 184 -18.61 19.08 11.36
C THR A 184 -17.30 19.86 11.24
N LYS A 185 -16.71 20.27 12.37
CA LYS A 185 -15.39 20.91 12.42
C LYS A 185 -14.29 20.02 11.84
N SER A 186 -14.27 18.73 12.20
CA SER A 186 -13.25 17.79 11.71
C SER A 186 -13.22 17.61 10.17
N ILE A 187 -14.35 17.90 9.51
CA ILE A 187 -14.48 17.87 8.05
C ILE A 187 -14.09 19.22 7.46
N LEU A 188 -14.57 20.31 8.06
CA LEU A 188 -14.44 21.67 7.53
C LEU A 188 -13.07 22.32 7.79
N ASP A 189 -12.33 21.88 8.82
CA ASP A 189 -10.96 22.37 9.11
C ASP A 189 -9.93 21.96 8.03
N LYS A 190 -10.33 21.17 7.01
CA LYS A 190 -9.44 20.61 5.98
C LYS A 190 -9.38 21.44 4.69
N GLY A 191 -9.93 22.65 4.65
CA GLY A 191 -9.72 23.64 3.59
C GLY A 191 -11.00 24.37 3.14
N ASP A 192 -10.99 24.97 1.94
CA ASP A 192 -12.18 25.60 1.35
C ASP A 192 -13.19 24.53 0.91
N HIS A 193 -14.41 24.59 1.44
CA HIS A 193 -15.50 23.68 1.09
C HIS A 193 -16.54 24.37 0.21
N THR A 194 -17.00 23.64 -0.82
CA THR A 194 -18.06 24.08 -1.73
C THR A 194 -19.23 23.12 -1.66
N PHE A 195 -20.43 23.70 -1.65
CA PHE A 195 -21.70 23.01 -1.46
C PHE A 195 -22.66 23.32 -2.59
N TYR A 196 -23.42 22.33 -3.01
CA TYR A 196 -24.54 22.52 -3.93
C TYR A 196 -25.78 22.99 -3.21
N LEU A 197 -26.53 23.92 -3.77
CA LEU A 197 -27.85 24.26 -3.23
C LEU A 197 -28.95 23.38 -3.85
N PHE A 198 -29.83 22.90 -2.99
CA PHE A 198 -31.04 22.18 -3.35
C PHE A 198 -32.24 22.89 -2.75
N ARG A 199 -33.33 22.98 -3.51
CA ARG A 199 -34.65 23.35 -3.01
C ARG A 199 -35.51 22.10 -3.05
N ASN A 200 -35.93 21.63 -1.87
CA ASN A 200 -36.51 20.29 -1.69
C ASN A 200 -35.53 19.22 -2.21
N ASN A 201 -35.86 18.55 -3.31
CA ASN A 201 -35.04 17.48 -3.91
C ASN A 201 -34.49 17.87 -5.30
N VAL A 202 -34.71 19.13 -5.70
CA VAL A 202 -34.24 19.65 -6.99
C VAL A 202 -33.01 20.50 -6.72
N ARG A 203 -31.88 20.10 -7.31
CA ARG A 203 -30.69 20.94 -7.33
C ARG A 203 -31.08 22.26 -7.99
N ILE A 204 -30.86 23.37 -7.30
CA ILE A 204 -31.01 24.67 -7.94
C ILE A 204 -29.89 24.73 -8.97
N ALA A 205 -30.27 24.80 -10.24
CA ALA A 205 -29.31 24.92 -11.32
C ALA A 205 -28.37 26.06 -10.98
N ASP A 206 -27.09 25.81 -11.21
CA ASP A 206 -26.10 26.86 -11.19
C ASP A 206 -25.88 27.61 -9.88
N THR A 207 -25.88 26.87 -8.76
CA THR A 207 -25.65 27.44 -7.43
C THR A 207 -24.69 26.59 -6.61
N TYR A 208 -23.41 26.98 -6.64
CA TYR A 208 -22.43 26.60 -5.63
C TYR A 208 -22.43 27.64 -4.51
N VAL A 209 -22.25 27.22 -3.26
CA VAL A 209 -21.90 28.11 -2.15
C VAL A 209 -20.59 27.67 -1.53
N ARG A 210 -19.74 28.63 -1.16
CA ARG A 210 -18.49 28.37 -0.44
C ARG A 210 -18.67 28.77 1.01
N SER A 211 -18.28 27.89 1.92
CA SER A 211 -18.15 28.26 3.33
C SER A 211 -16.96 29.20 3.51
N GLY A 212 -17.20 30.37 4.08
CA GLY A 212 -16.17 31.27 4.59
C GLY A 212 -15.67 30.81 5.96
N GLU A 213 -15.36 31.77 6.83
CA GLU A 213 -14.90 31.49 8.18
C GLU A 213 -15.93 30.66 8.98
N LEU A 214 -15.44 29.60 9.63
CA LEU A 214 -16.23 28.72 10.46
C LEU A 214 -16.40 29.34 11.84
N LEU A 215 -17.65 29.63 12.20
CA LEU A 215 -18.04 30.11 13.50
C LEU A 215 -18.70 28.95 14.26
N SER A 216 -18.25 28.73 15.49
CA SER A 216 -18.79 27.67 16.35
C SER A 216 -19.52 28.30 17.52
N LEU A 217 -20.76 27.85 17.73
CA LEU A 217 -21.47 28.00 19.00
C LEU A 217 -21.36 26.66 19.75
N SER A 218 -21.75 26.64 21.03
CA SER A 218 -21.69 25.44 21.87
C SER A 218 -22.41 24.21 21.28
N THR A 219 -23.41 24.42 20.42
CA THR A 219 -24.28 23.37 19.85
C THR A 219 -24.29 23.29 18.33
N TYR A 220 -23.81 24.32 17.62
CA TYR A 220 -23.86 24.40 16.15
C TYR A 220 -22.55 24.92 15.56
N ILE A 221 -22.28 24.53 14.31
CA ILE A 221 -21.28 25.19 13.47
C ILE A 221 -22.02 25.86 12.34
N TYR A 222 -21.64 27.10 12.07
CA TYR A 222 -22.12 27.84 10.94
C TYR A 222 -20.97 28.59 10.25
N SER A 223 -21.19 28.98 9.00
CA SER A 223 -20.23 29.80 8.27
C SER A 223 -20.98 30.85 7.48
N LYS A 224 -20.45 32.07 7.41
CA LYS A 224 -20.85 33.01 6.36
C LYS A 224 -20.53 32.39 5.01
N VAL A 225 -21.39 32.54 4.01
CA VAL A 225 -21.19 31.94 2.69
C VAL A 225 -21.16 32.93 1.55
N ASP A 226 -20.36 32.57 0.55
CA ASP A 226 -20.31 33.23 -0.75
C ASP A 226 -21.05 32.36 -1.78
N VAL A 227 -21.96 32.95 -2.55
CA VAL A 227 -22.65 32.25 -3.66
C VAL A 227 -21.80 32.37 -4.93
N LEU A 228 -21.47 31.24 -5.53
CA LEU A 228 -20.48 31.11 -6.60
C LEU A 228 -21.08 30.86 -8.01
N GLY A 229 -22.37 30.59 -8.15
CA GLY A 229 -23.03 30.43 -9.48
C GLY A 229 -22.82 29.06 -10.15
N ALA A 230 -22.87 29.03 -11.50
CA ALA A 230 -23.01 27.84 -12.38
C ALA A 230 -21.86 26.83 -12.38
N TYR A 231 -20.65 27.33 -12.28
CA TYR A 231 -19.45 26.55 -12.47
C TYR A 231 -18.68 26.44 -11.17
N LYS A 232 -18.07 25.27 -10.95
CA LYS A 232 -17.02 25.13 -9.93
C LYS A 232 -15.95 26.14 -10.31
N PRO A 233 -15.57 27.11 -9.44
CA PRO A 233 -14.54 28.06 -9.80
C PRO A 233 -13.32 27.26 -10.21
N ARG A 234 -12.90 27.37 -11.49
CA ARG A 234 -11.52 26.99 -11.80
C ARG A 234 -10.67 27.92 -10.93
N GLY A 235 -9.51 27.44 -10.47
CA GLY A 235 -8.60 28.35 -9.78
C GLY A 235 -8.45 29.61 -10.63
N PHE A 236 -8.66 30.78 -10.02
CA PHE A 236 -8.55 32.11 -10.65
C PHE A 236 -9.78 32.61 -11.43
N GLU A 237 -10.97 32.03 -11.23
CA GLU A 237 -12.26 32.61 -11.66
C GLU A 237 -13.04 33.15 -10.46
N THR A 238 -13.50 34.40 -10.55
CA THR A 238 -14.52 35.00 -9.66
C THR A 238 -15.79 35.25 -10.50
N ALA A 239 -17.04 35.35 -9.98
CA ALA A 239 -18.36 35.41 -10.72
C ALA A 239 -19.10 36.79 -10.62
N GLN A 240 -19.60 37.44 -11.72
CA GLN A 240 -20.38 38.72 -11.75
C GLN A 240 -21.77 38.54 -12.39
N LYS A 241 -22.85 38.88 -11.68
CA LYS A 241 -24.17 39.11 -12.31
C LYS A 241 -24.53 40.59 -12.17
N ILE A 242 -24.92 41.25 -13.24
CA ILE A 242 -25.42 42.63 -13.20
C ILE A 242 -26.94 42.59 -13.38
N TYR A 243 -27.65 43.27 -12.50
CA TYR A 243 -29.10 43.46 -12.60
C TYR A 243 -29.41 44.95 -12.64
N PHE A 244 -30.18 45.38 -13.64
CA PHE A 244 -30.74 46.72 -13.69
C PHE A 244 -32.16 46.67 -14.25
N THR A 245 -32.99 47.60 -13.81
CA THR A 245 -34.43 47.63 -14.09
C THR A 245 -34.73 48.24 -15.46
N GLY A 246 -34.22 47.61 -16.54
CA GLY A 246 -34.43 48.03 -17.93
C GLY A 246 -33.77 49.37 -18.33
N GLY A 247 -33.31 49.46 -19.58
CA GLY A 247 -32.70 50.68 -20.15
C GLY A 247 -31.28 50.49 -20.69
N VAL A 248 -30.56 51.59 -20.89
CA VAL A 248 -29.13 51.60 -21.25
C VAL A 248 -28.33 52.10 -20.05
N GLN A 249 -27.45 51.25 -19.53
CA GLN A 249 -26.57 51.56 -18.42
C GLN A 249 -25.18 51.96 -18.92
N LYS A 250 -24.71 53.14 -18.51
CA LYS A 250 -23.33 53.58 -18.74
C LYS A 250 -22.43 53.06 -17.64
N ILE A 251 -21.32 52.41 -18.00
CA ILE A 251 -20.35 51.81 -17.09
C ILE A 251 -18.96 52.35 -17.41
N GLN A 252 -18.12 52.52 -16.39
CA GLN A 252 -16.72 52.93 -16.51
C GLN A 252 -15.82 51.98 -15.72
N LEU A 253 -14.86 51.34 -16.39
CA LEU A 253 -13.77 50.61 -15.75
C LEU A 253 -12.72 51.57 -15.22
N VAL A 254 -12.38 51.39 -13.95
CA VAL A 254 -11.37 52.17 -13.24
C VAL A 254 -10.46 51.24 -12.45
N ASP A 255 -9.29 51.69 -12.03
CA ASP A 255 -8.45 50.95 -11.09
C ASP A 255 -8.83 51.23 -9.62
N HIS A 256 -8.05 50.69 -8.69
CA HIS A 256 -8.22 50.92 -7.25
C HIS A 256 -8.05 52.40 -6.83
N GLN A 257 -7.43 53.23 -7.67
CA GLN A 257 -7.23 54.67 -7.48
C GLN A 257 -8.31 55.50 -8.20
N GLY A 258 -9.25 54.84 -8.89
CA GLY A 258 -10.34 55.47 -9.62
C GLY A 258 -9.97 55.98 -11.01
N GLN A 259 -8.79 55.62 -11.53
CA GLN A 259 -8.32 56.03 -12.86
C GLN A 259 -8.88 55.09 -13.95
N PRO A 260 -9.37 55.63 -15.08
CA PRO A 260 -9.89 54.84 -16.20
C PRO A 260 -8.95 53.73 -16.70
N GLN A 261 -9.52 52.60 -17.13
CA GLN A 261 -8.76 51.44 -17.60
C GLN A 261 -9.11 51.03 -19.03
N GLU A 262 -8.14 51.12 -19.94
CA GLU A 262 -8.28 50.77 -21.35
C GLU A 262 -7.88 49.32 -21.68
N GLY A 263 -8.29 48.85 -22.86
CA GLY A 263 -7.83 47.59 -23.45
C GLY A 263 -8.49 46.34 -22.87
N PHE A 264 -9.64 46.48 -22.19
CA PHE A 264 -10.42 45.35 -21.68
C PHE A 264 -11.56 45.00 -22.63
N SER A 265 -11.56 43.78 -23.17
CA SER A 265 -12.64 43.17 -23.93
C SER A 265 -13.84 42.85 -23.03
N ILE A 266 -15.02 43.24 -23.47
CA ILE A 266 -16.29 43.13 -22.77
C ILE A 266 -17.17 42.12 -23.51
N PHE A 267 -17.73 41.17 -22.77
CA PHE A 267 -18.68 40.19 -23.28
C PHE A 267 -19.90 40.14 -22.36
N THR A 268 -21.08 39.93 -22.94
CA THR A 268 -22.34 39.89 -22.21
C THR A 268 -23.21 38.74 -22.69
N SER A 269 -23.79 37.98 -21.76
CA SER A 269 -24.76 36.92 -22.07
C SER A 269 -25.89 36.89 -21.05
N TYR A 270 -27.07 36.41 -21.44
CA TYR A 270 -28.21 36.14 -20.54
C TYR A 270 -28.21 34.70 -20.02
N GLU A 271 -27.48 33.80 -20.68
CA GLU A 271 -27.48 32.37 -20.38
C GLU A 271 -26.38 31.99 -19.37
N GLY A 272 -25.30 32.79 -19.30
CA GLY A 272 -24.22 32.53 -18.36
C GLY A 272 -22.97 33.36 -18.62
N PHE A 273 -21.84 32.96 -18.03
CA PHE A 273 -20.54 33.55 -18.33
C PHE A 273 -19.99 32.97 -19.62
N ASP A 274 -19.93 33.80 -20.64
CA ASP A 274 -19.51 33.40 -21.97
C ASP A 274 -18.53 34.44 -22.54
N ASP A 275 -17.50 33.97 -23.23
CA ASP A 275 -16.49 34.73 -23.96
C ASP A 275 -16.50 34.43 -25.47
N ASP A 276 -17.54 33.73 -25.94
CA ASP A 276 -17.79 33.52 -27.36
C ASP A 276 -17.97 34.86 -28.09
N GLN A 277 -17.54 34.88 -29.36
CA GLN A 277 -17.54 36.08 -30.19
C GLN A 277 -18.94 36.70 -30.36
N GLU A 278 -19.99 35.87 -30.31
CA GLU A 278 -21.39 36.30 -30.39
C GLU A 278 -21.83 37.15 -29.18
N ASN A 279 -21.16 36.96 -28.04
CA ASN A 279 -21.39 37.69 -26.80
C ASN A 279 -20.48 38.91 -26.64
N TYR A 280 -19.52 39.13 -27.55
CA TYR A 280 -18.63 40.28 -27.52
C TYR A 280 -19.38 41.60 -27.71
N ARG A 281 -19.01 42.61 -26.93
CA ARG A 281 -19.61 43.96 -26.95
C ARG A 281 -18.66 45.06 -27.31
N GLY A 282 -17.36 44.87 -27.08
CA GLY A 282 -16.36 45.86 -27.41
C GLY A 282 -15.14 45.77 -26.52
N THR A 283 -14.16 46.62 -26.77
CA THR A 283 -12.97 46.75 -25.92
C THR A 283 -12.95 48.18 -25.38
N THR A 284 -12.66 48.36 -24.09
CA THR A 284 -12.63 49.68 -23.48
C THR A 284 -11.52 50.55 -24.08
N ASP A 285 -11.85 51.81 -24.32
CA ASP A 285 -10.91 52.84 -24.75
C ASP A 285 -10.22 53.51 -23.54
N ILE A 286 -9.45 54.58 -23.79
CA ILE A 286 -8.77 55.40 -22.76
C ILE A 286 -9.72 55.91 -21.65
N SER A 287 -11.02 56.01 -21.93
CA SER A 287 -12.00 56.48 -20.95
C SER A 287 -12.48 55.35 -20.03
N GLY A 288 -12.18 54.10 -20.36
CA GLY A 288 -12.64 52.91 -19.66
C GLY A 288 -14.14 52.67 -19.79
N ARG A 289 -14.87 53.42 -20.63
CA ARG A 289 -16.33 53.41 -20.66
C ARG A 289 -16.88 52.40 -21.65
N PHE A 290 -18.04 51.84 -21.31
CA PHE A 290 -18.87 51.04 -22.19
C PHE A 290 -20.33 51.10 -21.75
N GLU A 291 -21.25 50.77 -22.65
CA GLU A 291 -22.68 50.78 -22.39
C GLU A 291 -23.25 49.36 -22.42
N LEU A 292 -24.19 49.07 -21.51
CA LEU A 292 -24.92 47.82 -21.46
C LEU A 292 -26.41 48.08 -21.63
N GLN A 293 -27.05 47.36 -22.53
CA GLN A 293 -28.50 47.43 -22.74
C GLN A 293 -29.16 46.13 -22.28
N ASP A 294 -30.18 46.25 -21.42
CA ASP A 294 -31.04 45.11 -21.06
C ASP A 294 -32.29 45.10 -21.92
N THR A 295 -32.28 44.19 -22.89
CA THR A 295 -33.36 43.95 -23.84
C THR A 295 -34.34 42.88 -23.37
N GLN A 296 -33.95 42.01 -22.42
CA GLN A 296 -34.75 40.86 -21.99
C GLN A 296 -35.40 41.06 -20.60
N LYS A 297 -35.14 42.19 -19.92
CA LYS A 297 -35.56 42.45 -18.53
C LYS A 297 -35.08 41.34 -17.60
N ALA A 298 -33.89 40.82 -17.86
CA ALA A 298 -33.30 39.67 -17.20
C ALA A 298 -31.84 39.97 -16.82
N PRO A 299 -31.27 39.30 -15.79
CA PRO A 299 -29.90 39.54 -15.38
C PRO A 299 -28.90 39.30 -16.54
N ILE A 300 -28.02 40.28 -16.78
CA ILE A 300 -26.93 40.15 -17.75
C ILE A 300 -25.66 39.70 -17.02
N PHE A 301 -25.04 38.65 -17.53
CA PHE A 301 -23.72 38.22 -17.12
C PHE A 301 -22.67 39.03 -17.87
N LEU A 302 -21.74 39.63 -17.14
CA LEU A 302 -20.66 40.44 -17.71
C LEU A 302 -19.31 39.71 -17.55
N THR A 303 -18.61 39.54 -18.67
CA THR A 303 -17.23 39.04 -18.71
C THR A 303 -16.32 40.16 -19.22
N ILE A 304 -15.29 40.50 -18.44
CA ILE A 304 -14.32 41.55 -18.75
C ILE A 304 -12.93 40.92 -18.79
N MET A 305 -12.22 41.03 -19.91
CA MET A 305 -10.95 40.32 -20.17
C MET A 305 -9.91 41.25 -20.77
N LYS A 306 -8.65 41.20 -20.31
CA LYS A 306 -7.54 41.92 -20.94
C LYS A 306 -6.62 40.91 -21.62
N ASN A 307 -6.48 41.03 -22.93
CA ASN A 307 -5.67 40.09 -23.71
C ASN A 307 -4.19 40.48 -23.58
N ILE A 308 -3.40 39.70 -22.84
CA ILE A 308 -1.96 39.86 -22.70
C ILE A 308 -1.32 38.53 -23.12
N ASN A 309 -0.43 38.58 -24.10
CA ASN A 309 0.19 37.41 -24.72
C ASN A 309 0.58 36.32 -23.70
N LYS A 310 -0.03 35.13 -23.85
CA LYS A 310 0.30 33.87 -23.16
C LYS A 310 0.11 33.82 -21.63
N VAL A 311 -0.70 34.69 -21.04
CA VAL A 311 -1.08 34.59 -19.63
C VAL A 311 -2.58 34.87 -19.43
N ASN A 312 -3.33 33.88 -18.98
CA ASN A 312 -4.73 34.07 -18.55
C ASN A 312 -4.75 34.71 -17.17
N PHE A 313 -5.31 35.91 -17.07
CA PHE A 313 -5.35 36.69 -15.83
C PHE A 313 -6.73 36.63 -15.15
N PRO A 314 -6.78 36.82 -13.82
CA PRO A 314 -8.02 36.72 -13.06
C PRO A 314 -9.01 37.83 -13.42
N ILE A 315 -10.27 37.44 -13.65
CA ILE A 315 -11.39 38.37 -13.85
C ILE A 315 -11.84 38.88 -12.48
N VAL A 316 -11.81 40.21 -12.27
CA VAL A 316 -12.29 40.87 -11.04
C VAL A 316 -13.82 40.84 -11.05
N ARG A 317 -14.47 40.23 -10.04
CA ARG A 317 -15.93 40.09 -10.03
C ARG A 317 -16.64 40.60 -8.73
N LYS A 318 -17.57 41.56 -8.86
CA LYS A 318 -18.41 42.22 -7.81
C LYS A 318 -19.90 42.21 -8.23
N HIS A 319 -20.83 42.08 -7.28
CA HIS A 319 -22.29 42.20 -7.52
C HIS A 319 -22.74 43.66 -7.40
N ILE A 320 -23.44 44.19 -8.41
CA ILE A 320 -24.07 45.53 -8.34
C ILE A 320 -25.50 45.43 -8.86
N ILE A 321 -26.46 45.77 -8.00
CA ILE A 321 -27.84 46.05 -8.36
C ILE A 321 -27.88 47.54 -8.67
N VAL A 322 -28.23 47.92 -9.90
CA VAL A 322 -28.22 49.32 -10.34
C VAL A 322 -29.65 49.75 -10.61
N GLU A 323 -30.15 50.71 -9.83
CA GLU A 323 -31.29 51.54 -10.23
C GLU A 323 -30.82 52.48 -11.35
N ASN A 324 -31.63 52.82 -12.35
CA ASN A 324 -31.22 53.73 -13.44
C ASN A 324 -30.60 55.04 -12.88
N GLN A 325 -29.28 55.20 -13.03
CA GLN A 325 -28.55 56.39 -12.54
C GLN A 325 -28.11 57.29 -13.70
N LYS A 326 -28.14 58.61 -13.50
CA LYS A 326 -27.65 59.61 -14.49
C LYS A 326 -26.12 59.56 -14.69
N SER A 327 -25.37 59.08 -13.70
CA SER A 327 -23.90 59.00 -13.71
C SER A 327 -23.40 57.59 -14.07
N PRO A 328 -22.25 57.45 -14.76
CA PRO A 328 -21.68 56.13 -15.08
C PRO A 328 -21.33 55.33 -13.83
N LEU A 329 -21.67 54.04 -13.83
CA LEU A 329 -21.30 53.11 -12.77
C LEU A 329 -19.81 52.78 -12.86
N LYS A 330 -19.05 53.01 -11.78
CA LYS A 330 -17.61 52.68 -11.74
C LYS A 330 -17.37 51.22 -11.32
N LEU A 331 -16.71 50.46 -12.17
CA LEU A 331 -16.24 49.09 -11.91
C LEU A 331 -14.73 49.09 -11.71
N VAL A 332 -14.28 48.60 -10.56
CA VAL A 332 -12.84 48.53 -10.23
C VAL A 332 -12.21 47.28 -10.86
N ALA A 333 -11.15 47.43 -11.62
CA ALA A 333 -10.32 46.40 -12.23
C ALA A 333 -8.85 46.51 -11.73
N GLN A 334 -8.10 45.40 -11.78
CA GLN A 334 -6.67 45.41 -11.41
C GLN A 334 -5.82 46.07 -12.49
N THR A 335 -4.70 46.69 -12.11
CA THR A 335 -3.80 47.35 -13.06
C THR A 335 -2.95 46.35 -13.85
N LEU A 336 -2.44 46.76 -15.00
CA LEU A 336 -1.59 45.92 -15.87
C LEU A 336 -0.34 45.39 -15.15
N GLU A 337 0.27 46.20 -14.28
CA GLU A 337 1.51 45.88 -13.58
C GLU A 337 1.30 44.84 -12.48
N GLU A 338 0.22 44.96 -11.71
CA GLU A 338 -0.21 44.00 -10.69
C GLU A 338 -0.47 42.62 -11.32
N ILE A 339 -1.17 42.64 -12.45
CA ILE A 339 -1.51 41.48 -13.26
C ILE A 339 -0.23 40.75 -13.69
N GLN A 340 0.76 41.45 -14.28
CA GLN A 340 2.02 40.85 -14.73
C GLN A 340 2.89 40.25 -13.59
N ALA A 341 2.93 40.90 -12.43
CA ALA A 341 3.70 40.42 -11.28
C ALA A 341 3.16 39.09 -10.72
N MET A 342 1.83 38.95 -10.64
CA MET A 342 1.17 37.72 -10.20
C MET A 342 1.41 36.55 -11.16
N GLY A 343 1.41 36.78 -12.47
CA GLY A 343 1.66 35.75 -13.49
C GLY A 343 3.04 35.08 -13.35
N LYS A 344 4.10 35.87 -13.07
CA LYS A 344 5.47 35.37 -12.88
C LYS A 344 5.61 34.55 -11.59
N GLN A 345 4.99 34.98 -10.49
CA GLN A 345 5.00 34.21 -9.23
C GLN A 345 4.26 32.87 -9.35
N GLN A 346 3.14 32.82 -10.07
CA GLN A 346 2.33 31.60 -10.17
C GLN A 346 2.95 30.52 -11.07
N LEU A 347 3.61 30.90 -12.17
CA LEU A 347 4.32 29.95 -13.03
C LEU A 347 5.44 29.22 -12.26
N SER A 348 6.18 29.96 -11.42
CA SER A 348 7.23 29.38 -10.59
C SER A 348 6.68 28.46 -9.48
N GLN A 349 5.56 28.82 -8.83
CA GLN A 349 4.90 27.97 -7.83
C GLN A 349 4.31 26.68 -8.41
N ARG A 350 3.72 26.72 -9.62
CA ARG A 350 3.18 25.53 -10.30
C ARG A 350 4.28 24.55 -10.70
N GLN A 351 5.40 25.05 -11.22
CA GLN A 351 6.56 24.21 -11.53
C GLN A 351 7.13 23.54 -10.27
N LEU A 352 7.28 24.30 -9.17
CA LEU A 352 7.72 23.75 -7.88
C LEU A 352 6.77 22.67 -7.33
N THR A 353 5.47 22.92 -7.38
CA THR A 353 4.45 21.96 -6.90
C THR A 353 4.43 20.68 -7.73
N ARG A 354 4.59 20.80 -9.06
CA ARG A 354 4.68 19.66 -9.98
C ARG A 354 5.91 18.80 -9.68
N VAL A 355 7.09 19.41 -9.57
CA VAL A 355 8.35 18.70 -9.26
C VAL A 355 8.28 18.06 -7.86
N LYS A 356 7.68 18.73 -6.88
CA LYS A 356 7.46 18.19 -5.53
C LYS A 356 6.60 16.93 -5.53
N ASN A 357 5.46 16.95 -6.24
CA ASN A 357 4.58 15.78 -6.35
C ASN A 357 5.28 14.62 -7.04
N GLU A 358 6.08 14.89 -8.06
CA GLU A 358 6.83 13.89 -8.80
C GLU A 358 7.90 13.22 -7.91
N VAL A 359 8.62 14.00 -7.09
CA VAL A 359 9.55 13.45 -6.08
C VAL A 359 8.83 12.54 -5.09
N VAL A 360 7.67 12.96 -4.56
CA VAL A 360 6.90 12.16 -3.59
C VAL A 360 6.46 10.83 -4.21
N GLN A 361 5.96 10.85 -5.44
CA GLN A 361 5.57 9.64 -6.17
C GLN A 361 6.74 8.66 -6.32
N ARG A 362 7.92 9.18 -6.68
CA ARG A 362 9.13 8.35 -6.85
C ARG A 362 9.64 7.76 -5.54
N ILE A 363 9.53 8.51 -4.44
CA ILE A 363 9.82 7.99 -3.08
C ILE A 363 8.85 6.85 -2.71
N LEU A 364 7.56 6.97 -3.03
CA LEU A 364 6.57 5.92 -2.77
C LEU A 364 6.83 4.67 -3.62
N GLN A 365 7.18 4.85 -4.90
CA GLN A 365 7.56 3.75 -5.79
C GLN A 365 8.80 3.01 -5.27
N ALA A 366 9.86 3.73 -4.88
CA ALA A 366 11.05 3.14 -4.29
C ALA A 366 10.73 2.31 -3.03
N LYS A 367 9.89 2.84 -2.13
CA LYS A 367 9.41 2.08 -0.95
C LYS A 367 8.66 0.81 -1.34
N SER A 368 7.82 0.87 -2.37
CA SER A 368 7.07 -0.31 -2.86
C SER A 368 8.01 -1.37 -3.41
N TYR A 369 8.96 -0.98 -4.27
CA TYR A 369 9.94 -1.89 -4.85
C TYR A 369 10.84 -2.54 -3.79
N MET A 370 11.23 -1.79 -2.76
CA MET A 370 11.98 -2.34 -1.63
C MET A 370 11.16 -3.37 -0.83
N LYS A 371 9.84 -3.14 -0.65
CA LYS A 371 8.95 -4.13 -0.02
C LYS A 371 8.79 -5.40 -0.86
N SER A 372 8.77 -5.27 -2.18
CA SER A 372 8.69 -6.42 -3.10
C SER A 372 10.05 -7.03 -3.45
N ALA A 373 11.14 -6.63 -2.78
CA ALA A 373 12.52 -7.06 -3.01
C ALA A 373 13.07 -6.79 -4.44
N ASP A 374 12.44 -5.88 -5.19
CA ASP A 374 12.81 -5.50 -6.57
C ASP A 374 13.81 -4.32 -6.55
N LEU A 375 15.01 -4.59 -6.03
CA LEU A 375 16.01 -3.55 -5.70
C LEU A 375 16.50 -2.74 -6.93
N GLU A 376 16.49 -3.32 -8.13
CA GLU A 376 16.90 -2.65 -9.38
C GLU A 376 15.93 -1.52 -9.76
N LYS A 377 14.62 -1.75 -9.61
CA LYS A 377 13.62 -0.69 -9.84
C LYS A 377 13.60 0.35 -8.73
N ALA A 378 13.97 -0.06 -7.51
CA ALA A 378 14.07 0.83 -6.36
C ALA A 378 15.20 1.87 -6.55
N ILE A 379 16.38 1.47 -7.05
CA ILE A 379 17.50 2.42 -7.25
C ILE A 379 17.21 3.43 -8.35
N ILE A 380 16.62 3.00 -9.47
CA ILE A 380 16.21 3.91 -10.56
C ILE A 380 15.25 4.98 -10.04
N SER A 381 14.28 4.57 -9.21
CA SER A 381 13.29 5.48 -8.61
C SER A 381 13.93 6.46 -7.62
N LEU A 382 14.90 6.01 -6.83
CA LEU A 382 15.66 6.84 -5.88
C LEU A 382 16.54 7.86 -6.60
N GLU A 383 17.29 7.45 -7.61
CA GLU A 383 18.15 8.34 -8.42
C GLU A 383 17.33 9.41 -9.14
N TYR A 384 16.18 9.03 -9.68
CA TYR A 384 15.27 9.98 -10.31
C TYR A 384 14.75 11.02 -9.32
N ALA A 385 14.32 10.60 -8.13
CA ALA A 385 13.90 11.50 -7.07
C ALA A 385 15.03 12.43 -6.59
N LYS A 386 16.28 11.93 -6.55
CA LYS A 386 17.48 12.71 -6.21
C LYS A 386 17.79 13.77 -7.26
N ASN A 387 17.67 13.43 -8.54
CA ASN A 387 17.86 14.39 -9.63
C ASN A 387 16.79 15.48 -9.66
N LEU A 388 15.53 15.13 -9.38
CA LEU A 388 14.45 16.12 -9.25
C LEU A 388 14.64 17.05 -8.04
N THR A 389 15.11 16.53 -6.90
CA THR A 389 15.38 17.33 -5.70
C THR A 389 16.59 18.25 -5.84
N LYS A 390 17.61 17.89 -6.64
CA LYS A 390 18.72 18.81 -6.98
C LYS A 390 18.24 20.08 -7.71
N LYS A 391 17.14 19.99 -8.47
CA LYS A 391 16.52 21.12 -9.17
C LYS A 391 15.72 22.04 -8.22
N MET A 392 15.55 21.67 -6.94
CA MET A 392 14.83 22.45 -5.94
C MET A 392 15.79 23.11 -4.93
N LYS A 393 15.80 24.45 -4.85
CA LYS A 393 16.75 25.21 -4.01
C LYS A 393 16.49 25.10 -2.49
N LYS A 394 15.28 24.78 -2.00
CA LYS A 394 14.94 24.76 -0.56
C LYS A 394 13.83 23.75 -0.18
N GLU A 395 14.15 22.45 -0.06
CA GLU A 395 13.23 21.42 0.49
C GLU A 395 13.99 20.40 1.37
N PRO A 396 14.33 20.76 2.63
CA PRO A 396 15.15 19.92 3.52
C PRO A 396 14.46 18.62 3.96
N SER A 397 13.14 18.62 4.08
CA SER A 397 12.34 17.45 4.47
C SER A 397 12.41 16.31 3.45
N LEU A 398 12.34 16.64 2.15
CA LEU A 398 12.45 15.66 1.06
C LEU A 398 13.88 15.10 0.95
N LYS A 399 14.90 15.94 1.15
CA LYS A 399 16.30 15.49 1.21
C LYS A 399 16.53 14.51 2.36
N SER A 400 16.00 14.83 3.56
CA SER A 400 16.07 13.93 4.72
C SER A 400 15.34 12.61 4.48
N ALA A 401 14.15 12.65 3.87
CA ALA A 401 13.38 11.45 3.53
C ALA A 401 14.13 10.55 2.53
N LEU A 402 14.79 11.13 1.52
CA LEU A 402 15.63 10.41 0.57
C LEU A 402 16.84 9.76 1.24
N ALA A 403 17.56 10.49 2.11
CA ALA A 403 18.71 9.94 2.82
C ALA A 403 18.33 8.76 3.74
N LYS A 404 17.20 8.87 4.45
CA LYS A 404 16.67 7.75 5.25
C LYS A 404 16.34 6.54 4.37
N LEU A 405 15.72 6.77 3.20
CA LEU A 405 15.34 5.70 2.29
C LEU A 405 16.57 5.04 1.63
N GLU A 406 17.59 5.83 1.26
CA GLU A 406 18.88 5.33 0.78
C GLU A 406 19.54 4.42 1.83
N ASN A 407 19.51 4.79 3.12
CA ASN A 407 20.04 3.94 4.19
C ASN A 407 19.31 2.58 4.28
N VAL A 408 17.98 2.59 4.16
CA VAL A 408 17.20 1.34 4.15
C VAL A 408 17.51 0.51 2.91
N TYR A 409 17.71 1.15 1.74
CA TYR A 409 18.10 0.47 0.51
C TYR A 409 19.49 -0.18 0.64
N GLN A 410 20.46 0.54 1.20
CA GLN A 410 21.80 0.02 1.47
C GLN A 410 21.76 -1.15 2.47
N ALA A 411 20.92 -1.08 3.51
CA ALA A 411 20.71 -2.19 4.43
C ALA A 411 20.11 -3.43 3.71
N ALA A 412 19.12 -3.24 2.84
CA ALA A 412 18.50 -4.31 2.07
C ALA A 412 19.50 -4.95 1.07
N LEU A 413 20.36 -4.16 0.42
CA LEU A 413 21.44 -4.67 -0.43
C LEU A 413 22.43 -5.52 0.37
N ARG A 414 22.86 -5.04 1.54
CA ARG A 414 23.74 -5.80 2.44
C ARG A 414 23.10 -7.12 2.84
N GLN A 415 21.80 -7.13 3.16
CA GLN A 415 21.07 -8.35 3.51
C GLN A 415 20.92 -9.32 2.32
N LYS A 416 20.62 -8.82 1.11
CA LYS A 416 20.55 -9.65 -0.11
C LYS A 416 21.90 -10.30 -0.42
N LYS A 417 23.00 -9.54 -0.32
CA LYS A 417 24.37 -10.05 -0.47
C LYS A 417 24.68 -11.08 0.62
N ALA A 418 24.35 -10.80 1.88
CA ALA A 418 24.56 -11.73 2.99
C ALA A 418 23.80 -13.06 2.78
N ASN A 419 22.56 -13.02 2.31
CA ASN A 419 21.77 -14.22 2.02
C ASN A 419 22.35 -15.02 0.84
N ARG A 420 22.80 -14.35 -0.23
CA ARG A 420 23.46 -15.01 -1.36
C ARG A 420 24.75 -15.69 -0.91
N ASN A 421 25.57 -14.98 -0.15
CA ASN A 421 26.79 -15.52 0.43
C ASN A 421 26.49 -16.72 1.33
N LYS A 422 25.50 -16.62 2.23
CA LYS A 422 25.11 -17.73 3.10
C LYS A 422 24.70 -18.98 2.30
N LYS A 423 23.92 -18.83 1.22
CA LYS A 423 23.55 -19.94 0.33
C LYS A 423 24.78 -20.58 -0.32
N GLN A 424 25.71 -19.78 -0.81
CA GLN A 424 26.96 -20.25 -1.40
C GLN A 424 27.85 -20.96 -0.36
N CYS A 425 27.97 -20.43 0.86
CA CYS A 425 28.69 -21.09 1.96
C CYS A 425 28.10 -22.47 2.25
N ILE A 426 26.78 -22.60 2.38
CA ILE A 426 26.14 -23.90 2.64
C ILE A 426 26.44 -24.89 1.50
N ALA A 427 26.42 -24.43 0.25
CA ALA A 427 26.77 -25.28 -0.89
C ALA A 427 28.24 -25.74 -0.83
N LEU A 428 29.17 -24.83 -0.51
CA LEU A 428 30.58 -25.16 -0.32
C LEU A 428 30.81 -26.13 0.85
N LEU A 429 30.10 -25.96 1.96
CA LEU A 429 30.21 -26.88 3.11
C LEU A 429 29.70 -28.28 2.78
N LYS A 430 28.65 -28.39 1.97
CA LYS A 430 28.18 -29.69 1.48
C LYS A 430 29.25 -30.37 0.62
N GLN A 431 29.88 -29.62 -0.29
CA GLN A 431 31.01 -30.12 -1.09
C GLN A 431 32.22 -30.49 -0.22
N THR A 432 32.50 -29.72 0.84
CA THR A 432 33.52 -30.08 1.84
C THR A 432 33.21 -31.44 2.46
N ASP A 433 31.98 -31.67 2.92
CA ASP A 433 31.59 -32.95 3.54
C ASP A 433 31.71 -34.12 2.56
N GLU A 434 31.32 -33.90 1.29
CA GLU A 434 31.52 -34.87 0.20
C GLU A 434 33.01 -35.20 0.00
N LYS A 435 33.89 -34.19 -0.06
CA LYS A 435 35.34 -34.38 -0.20
C LYS A 435 36.00 -35.06 0.99
N VAL A 436 35.51 -34.80 2.20
CA VAL A 436 35.94 -35.55 3.40
C VAL A 436 35.56 -37.02 3.30
N ASN A 437 34.37 -37.33 2.79
CA ASN A 437 33.93 -38.71 2.55
C ASN A 437 34.69 -39.39 1.41
N GLU A 438 35.21 -38.63 0.44
CA GLU A 438 36.10 -39.10 -0.63
C GLU A 438 37.57 -39.17 -0.20
N PHE A 439 37.90 -38.84 1.05
CA PHE A 439 39.27 -38.83 1.60
C PHE A 439 40.20 -37.80 0.93
N GLN A 440 39.62 -36.79 0.27
CA GLN A 440 40.35 -35.70 -0.39
C GLN A 440 40.46 -34.50 0.57
N TYR A 441 41.23 -34.65 1.65
CA TYR A 441 41.23 -33.69 2.75
C TYR A 441 41.82 -32.32 2.38
N THR A 442 42.79 -32.27 1.47
CA THR A 442 43.38 -31.02 0.99
C THR A 442 42.32 -30.18 0.27
N GLU A 443 41.57 -30.80 -0.65
CA GLU A 443 40.46 -30.16 -1.37
C GLU A 443 39.32 -29.75 -0.42
N ALA A 444 38.99 -30.62 0.54
CA ALA A 444 37.99 -30.33 1.57
C ALA A 444 38.37 -29.10 2.41
N LEU A 445 39.65 -28.98 2.81
CA LEU A 445 40.15 -27.85 3.59
C LEU A 445 40.08 -26.55 2.78
N GLU A 446 40.43 -26.58 1.49
CA GLU A 446 40.31 -25.42 0.61
C GLU A 446 38.87 -24.93 0.49
N LEU A 447 37.92 -25.84 0.28
CA LEU A 447 36.49 -25.53 0.21
C LEU A 447 35.97 -24.96 1.52
N ALA A 448 36.38 -25.52 2.67
CA ALA A 448 36.00 -25.04 3.99
C ALA A 448 36.55 -23.63 4.26
N LYS A 449 37.81 -23.36 3.90
CA LYS A 449 38.43 -22.02 3.99
C LYS A 449 37.77 -21.01 3.05
N LYS A 450 37.37 -21.43 1.83
CA LYS A 450 36.56 -20.60 0.92
C LYS A 450 35.20 -20.27 1.55
N ALA A 451 34.53 -21.25 2.14
CA ALA A 451 33.26 -21.05 2.84
C ALA A 451 33.39 -20.10 4.04
N GLN A 452 34.48 -20.21 4.81
CA GLN A 452 34.80 -19.31 5.92
C GLN A 452 34.95 -17.85 5.48
N LYS A 453 35.74 -17.59 4.42
CA LYS A 453 35.94 -16.24 3.87
C LYS A 453 34.66 -15.61 3.33
N LEU A 454 33.75 -16.45 2.83
CA LEU A 454 32.51 -16.02 2.21
C LEU A 454 31.37 -15.79 3.23
N TRP A 455 31.54 -16.27 4.48
CA TRP A 455 30.51 -16.17 5.51
C TRP A 455 30.21 -14.70 5.86
N PRO A 456 28.93 -14.27 5.82
CA PRO A 456 28.58 -12.86 5.91
C PRO A 456 28.74 -12.24 7.30
N PHE A 457 28.91 -13.06 8.35
CA PHE A 457 29.00 -12.61 9.74
C PHE A 457 30.20 -13.27 10.44
N PRO A 458 31.43 -12.78 10.21
CA PRO A 458 32.67 -13.42 10.70
C PRO A 458 32.92 -13.25 12.21
N GLU A 459 31.90 -12.90 12.99
CA GLU A 459 32.01 -12.69 14.43
C GLU A 459 32.10 -14.04 15.16
N GLU A 460 33.01 -14.13 16.13
CA GLU A 460 33.25 -15.35 16.92
C GLU A 460 32.00 -15.84 17.67
N LYS A 461 31.00 -14.98 17.90
CA LYS A 461 29.74 -15.33 18.56
C LYS A 461 28.68 -15.92 17.61
N ASN A 462 28.88 -15.87 16.30
CA ASN A 462 27.94 -16.42 15.34
C ASN A 462 28.04 -17.95 15.31
N GLN A 463 26.99 -18.66 15.75
CA GLN A 463 26.95 -20.13 15.80
C GLN A 463 27.36 -20.80 14.48
N GLY A 464 26.91 -20.26 13.34
CA GLY A 464 27.25 -20.81 12.03
C GLY A 464 28.72 -20.61 11.66
N TYR A 465 29.32 -19.48 12.03
CA TYR A 465 30.75 -19.26 11.85
C TYR A 465 31.59 -20.18 12.74
N GLN A 466 31.19 -20.36 14.00
CA GLN A 466 31.83 -21.30 14.91
C GLN A 466 31.78 -22.74 14.38
N GLU A 467 30.68 -23.14 13.77
CA GLU A 467 30.57 -24.45 13.14
C GLU A 467 31.59 -24.62 12.00
N ILE A 468 31.73 -23.63 11.11
CA ILE A 468 32.73 -23.65 10.03
C ILE A 468 34.15 -23.78 10.60
N VAL A 469 34.48 -23.01 11.64
CA VAL A 469 35.79 -23.08 12.30
C VAL A 469 36.02 -24.45 12.93
N LYS A 470 35.01 -25.04 13.58
CA LYS A 470 35.08 -26.40 14.12
C LYS A 470 35.32 -27.42 13.00
N ARG A 471 34.62 -27.30 11.87
CA ARG A 471 34.81 -28.19 10.70
C ARG A 471 36.25 -28.08 10.15
N ILE A 472 36.77 -26.87 9.98
CA ILE A 472 38.16 -26.63 9.54
C ILE A 472 39.15 -27.32 10.47
N LYS A 473 39.05 -27.10 11.78
CA LYS A 473 39.94 -27.74 12.76
C LYS A 473 39.88 -29.27 12.68
N LYS A 474 38.67 -29.83 12.51
CA LYS A 474 38.50 -31.28 12.36
C LYS A 474 39.15 -31.80 11.07
N ILE A 475 39.07 -31.08 9.95
CA ILE A 475 39.74 -31.44 8.68
C ILE A 475 41.27 -31.34 8.81
N GLU A 476 41.79 -30.32 9.49
CA GLU A 476 43.23 -30.16 9.75
C GLU A 476 43.79 -31.34 10.56
N VAL A 477 43.02 -31.85 11.53
CA VAL A 477 43.37 -33.09 12.24
C VAL A 477 43.41 -34.29 11.30
N LEU A 478 42.48 -34.42 10.34
CA LEU A 478 42.48 -35.51 9.37
C LEU A 478 43.72 -35.47 8.47
N LEU A 479 44.14 -34.27 8.02
CA LEU A 479 45.36 -34.07 7.23
C LEU A 479 46.61 -34.49 8.01
N LEU A 480 46.74 -34.05 9.27
CA LEU A 480 47.87 -34.46 10.12
C LEU A 480 47.91 -35.97 10.35
N GLN A 481 46.75 -36.61 10.37
CA GLN A 481 46.63 -38.05 10.59
C GLN A 481 46.78 -38.89 9.32
N GLU A 482 46.76 -38.30 8.13
CA GLU A 482 46.72 -39.02 6.85
C GLU A 482 47.81 -40.10 6.74
N ASN A 483 49.04 -39.76 7.14
CA ASN A 483 50.20 -40.66 7.09
C ASN A 483 50.40 -41.50 8.35
N THR A 484 49.57 -41.31 9.39
CA THR A 484 49.65 -42.08 10.64
C THR A 484 48.96 -43.44 10.49
N ARG A 485 49.14 -44.33 11.49
CA ARG A 485 48.43 -45.63 11.52
C ARG A 485 46.91 -45.49 11.36
N PHE A 486 46.34 -44.41 11.88
CA PHE A 486 44.91 -44.12 11.83
C PHE A 486 44.45 -43.68 10.43
N GLY A 487 45.17 -42.75 9.80
CA GLY A 487 44.85 -42.31 8.43
C GLY A 487 44.98 -43.45 7.42
N LYS A 488 46.04 -44.27 7.55
CA LYS A 488 46.23 -45.48 6.72
C LYS A 488 45.09 -46.49 6.90
N ALA A 489 44.67 -46.75 8.14
CA ALA A 489 43.53 -47.63 8.42
C ALA A 489 42.24 -47.10 7.79
N ARG A 490 41.99 -45.80 7.88
CA ARG A 490 40.81 -45.14 7.31
C ARG A 490 40.73 -45.26 5.79
N ILE A 491 41.86 -45.00 5.09
CA ILE A 491 41.96 -45.10 3.63
C ILE A 491 41.80 -46.56 3.18
N LEU A 492 42.41 -47.51 3.91
CA LEU A 492 42.29 -48.93 3.61
C LEU A 492 40.84 -49.39 3.71
N LEU A 493 40.17 -49.08 4.81
CA LEU A 493 38.78 -49.47 5.02
C LEU A 493 37.89 -48.85 3.96
N SER A 494 38.05 -47.57 3.64
CA SER A 494 37.20 -46.95 2.65
C SER A 494 37.38 -47.56 1.26
N ARG A 495 38.62 -47.72 0.79
CA ARG A 495 38.89 -48.36 -0.50
C ARG A 495 38.33 -49.77 -0.57
N THR A 496 38.34 -50.51 0.54
CA THR A 496 37.92 -51.91 0.57
C THR A 496 36.42 -52.06 0.78
N VAL A 497 35.85 -51.43 1.81
CA VAL A 497 34.41 -51.45 2.15
C VAL A 497 33.53 -50.90 1.02
N PHE A 498 34.01 -49.94 0.24
CA PHE A 498 33.24 -49.33 -0.85
C PHE A 498 33.35 -50.02 -2.20
N THR A 499 34.24 -51.01 -2.37
CA THR A 499 34.52 -51.57 -3.72
C THR A 499 34.56 -53.10 -3.81
N PHE A 500 34.49 -53.85 -2.70
CA PHE A 500 34.76 -55.29 -2.72
C PHE A 500 33.53 -56.21 -2.74
N ASN A 501 33.72 -57.42 -3.29
CA ASN A 501 32.77 -58.54 -3.33
C ASN A 501 33.40 -59.79 -2.67
N ALA A 502 32.65 -60.55 -1.85
CA ALA A 502 33.16 -61.64 -1.02
C ALA A 502 33.81 -62.81 -1.77
N GLN A 503 33.47 -63.02 -3.03
CA GLN A 503 33.97 -64.16 -3.81
C GLN A 503 35.49 -64.14 -4.06
N ASN A 504 36.14 -62.97 -3.96
CA ASN A 504 37.57 -62.77 -4.28
C ASN A 504 38.43 -62.29 -3.10
N ILE A 505 37.93 -62.41 -1.87
CA ILE A 505 38.67 -61.91 -0.70
C ILE A 505 39.69 -62.93 -0.20
N THR A 506 40.95 -62.51 -0.08
CA THR A 506 42.02 -63.34 0.49
C THR A 506 42.00 -63.25 2.01
N GLU A 507 42.52 -64.27 2.69
CA GLU A 507 42.64 -64.26 4.16
C GLU A 507 43.44 -63.05 4.66
N THR A 508 44.55 -62.73 3.97
CA THR A 508 45.36 -61.54 4.24
C THR A 508 44.55 -60.24 4.22
N LYS A 509 43.64 -60.07 3.24
CA LYS A 509 42.79 -58.88 3.16
C LYS A 509 41.77 -58.82 4.28
N ILE A 510 41.23 -59.96 4.72
CA ILE A 510 40.32 -60.01 5.87
C ILE A 510 41.05 -59.56 7.13
N GLU A 511 42.28 -60.03 7.33
CA GLU A 511 43.11 -59.65 8.48
C GLU A 511 43.49 -58.16 8.44
N ASP A 512 43.84 -57.62 7.27
CA ASP A 512 44.11 -56.20 7.08
C ASP A 512 42.88 -55.33 7.44
N ILE A 513 41.68 -55.74 7.03
CA ILE A 513 40.42 -55.05 7.36
C ILE A 513 40.16 -55.10 8.87
N ILE A 514 40.27 -56.29 9.49
CA ILE A 514 40.06 -56.46 10.93
C ILE A 514 41.02 -55.58 11.72
N GLN A 515 42.30 -55.58 11.34
CA GLN A 515 43.31 -54.77 12.02
C GLN A 515 43.06 -53.28 11.86
N ALA A 516 42.65 -52.82 10.66
CA ALA A 516 42.31 -51.42 10.44
C ALA A 516 41.06 -50.98 11.21
N VAL A 517 40.05 -51.84 11.33
CA VAL A 517 38.87 -51.59 12.18
C VAL A 517 39.27 -51.45 13.66
N LYS A 518 40.14 -52.34 14.17
CA LYS A 518 40.64 -52.24 15.56
C LYS A 518 41.38 -50.92 15.79
N ILE A 519 42.27 -50.55 14.86
CA ILE A 519 43.04 -49.30 14.95
C ILE A 519 42.11 -48.07 15.01
N LEU A 520 41.06 -48.01 14.19
CA LEU A 520 40.10 -46.89 14.24
C LEU A 520 39.22 -46.93 15.49
N ASN A 521 38.81 -48.10 15.95
CA ASN A 521 37.99 -48.25 17.16
C ASN A 521 38.75 -47.83 18.44
N GLU A 522 40.05 -48.06 18.51
CA GLU A 522 40.92 -47.52 19.58
C GLU A 522 40.88 -45.99 19.64
N GLN A 523 40.75 -45.33 18.48
CA GLN A 523 40.78 -43.88 18.37
C GLN A 523 39.45 -43.23 18.74
N GLU A 524 38.32 -43.85 18.36
CA GLU A 524 36.97 -43.34 18.65
C GLU A 524 36.72 -43.19 20.14
N LYS A 525 37.26 -44.09 20.96
CA LYS A 525 37.18 -44.03 22.44
C LYS A 525 37.75 -42.74 23.03
N HIS A 526 38.54 -41.98 22.26
CA HIS A 526 39.22 -40.79 22.77
C HIS A 526 38.89 -39.46 22.06
N ARG A 527 38.26 -39.40 20.87
CA ARG A 527 37.86 -38.13 20.20
C ARG A 527 36.74 -38.29 19.17
N GLU A 528 35.81 -37.32 19.10
CA GLU A 528 34.85 -37.14 17.98
C GLU A 528 35.56 -36.65 16.69
N ILE A 529 36.19 -37.56 15.96
CA ILE A 529 36.85 -37.24 14.69
C ILE A 529 35.82 -37.31 13.54
N TYR A 530 35.90 -36.35 12.62
CA TYR A 530 34.85 -35.92 11.68
C TYR A 530 34.11 -37.05 10.92
N ASN A 531 34.82 -38.08 10.46
CA ASN A 531 34.27 -39.14 9.61
C ASN A 531 34.54 -40.56 10.15
N ASP A 532 35.21 -40.73 11.28
CA ASP A 532 35.59 -42.06 11.80
C ASP A 532 34.36 -42.91 12.14
N ARG A 533 33.39 -42.31 12.82
CA ARG A 533 32.11 -42.98 13.13
C ARG A 533 31.37 -43.43 11.87
N TYR A 534 31.40 -42.63 10.81
CA TYR A 534 30.79 -42.98 9.52
C TYR A 534 31.50 -44.16 8.87
N VAL A 535 32.83 -44.14 8.83
CA VAL A 535 33.65 -45.23 8.28
C VAL A 535 33.43 -46.50 9.08
N LEU A 536 33.41 -46.44 10.42
CA LEU A 536 33.17 -47.59 11.30
C LEU A 536 31.76 -48.18 11.13
N LEU A 537 30.71 -47.35 11.09
CA LEU A 537 29.34 -47.82 10.84
C LEU A 537 29.20 -48.52 9.48
N LYS A 538 29.81 -47.97 8.44
CA LYS A 538 29.82 -48.62 7.13
C LYS A 538 30.66 -49.88 7.08
N SER A 539 31.80 -49.89 7.76
CA SER A 539 32.67 -51.07 7.87
C SER A 539 31.94 -52.20 8.61
N ARG A 540 31.18 -51.87 9.66
CA ARG A 540 30.32 -52.83 10.36
C ARG A 540 29.28 -53.45 9.43
N SER A 541 28.53 -52.65 8.69
CA SER A 541 27.52 -53.17 7.74
C SER A 541 28.15 -54.06 6.66
N PHE A 542 29.33 -53.68 6.15
CA PHE A 542 30.06 -54.48 5.18
C PHE A 542 30.59 -55.79 5.76
N LEU A 543 31.17 -55.75 6.96
CA LEU A 543 31.67 -56.93 7.65
C LEU A 543 30.56 -57.92 7.98
N ASP A 544 29.39 -57.43 8.39
CA ASP A 544 28.20 -58.26 8.65
C ASP A 544 27.75 -59.00 7.38
N LYS A 545 27.65 -58.28 6.27
CA LYS A 545 27.38 -58.87 4.96
C LYS A 545 28.44 -59.91 4.56
N LEU A 546 29.72 -59.56 4.70
CA LEU A 546 30.85 -60.42 4.35
C LEU A 546 30.87 -61.71 5.18
N ALA A 547 30.57 -61.62 6.49
CA ALA A 547 30.49 -62.78 7.37
C ALA A 547 29.38 -63.75 6.93
N GLY A 548 28.21 -63.20 6.54
CA GLY A 548 27.11 -63.98 5.97
C GLY A 548 27.49 -64.67 4.67
N GLU A 549 28.04 -63.94 3.70
CA GLU A 549 28.47 -64.49 2.40
C GLU A 549 29.54 -65.58 2.56
N LEU A 550 30.51 -65.40 3.48
CA LEU A 550 31.52 -66.42 3.79
C LEU A 550 30.90 -67.66 4.44
N MET A 551 29.88 -67.50 5.27
CA MET A 551 29.17 -68.63 5.90
C MET A 551 28.38 -69.45 4.86
N GLU A 552 27.75 -68.78 3.89
CA GLU A 552 27.09 -69.45 2.77
C GLU A 552 28.08 -70.29 1.94
N ILE A 553 29.25 -69.72 1.61
CA ILE A 553 30.32 -70.44 0.89
C ILE A 553 30.84 -71.62 1.73
N ALA A 554 31.02 -71.45 3.04
CA ALA A 554 31.44 -72.52 3.94
C ALA A 554 30.41 -73.68 3.93
N ASN A 555 29.12 -73.37 4.05
CA ASN A 555 28.05 -74.37 4.04
C ASN A 555 27.99 -75.14 2.72
N TYR A 556 28.21 -74.48 1.59
CA TYR A 556 28.33 -75.13 0.28
C TYR A 556 29.47 -76.17 0.25
N HIS A 557 30.66 -75.79 0.72
CA HIS A 557 31.81 -76.72 0.79
C HIS A 557 31.62 -77.84 1.80
N LEU A 558 30.90 -77.60 2.90
CA LEU A 558 30.54 -78.64 3.87
C LEU A 558 29.59 -79.67 3.26
N GLN A 559 28.61 -79.23 2.45
CA GLN A 559 27.74 -80.14 1.71
C GLN A 559 28.54 -80.95 0.70
N LYS A 560 29.43 -80.31 -0.07
CA LYS A 560 30.33 -81.00 -1.02
C LYS A 560 31.22 -82.03 -0.32
N TYR A 561 31.79 -81.70 0.83
CA TYR A 561 32.58 -82.65 1.64
C TYR A 561 31.78 -83.89 2.07
N LYS A 562 30.48 -83.73 2.36
CA LYS A 562 29.59 -84.83 2.78
C LYS A 562 29.19 -85.73 1.62
N SER A 563 29.11 -85.20 0.40
CA SER A 563 28.66 -85.93 -0.79
C SER A 563 29.79 -86.44 -1.70
N GLU A 564 31.04 -86.01 -1.50
CA GLU A 564 32.17 -86.33 -2.39
C GLU A 564 32.82 -87.68 -2.06
N GLU A 565 32.90 -88.57 -3.05
CA GLU A 565 33.49 -89.91 -2.89
C GLU A 565 35.01 -89.92 -3.13
N ASN A 566 35.52 -88.99 -3.94
CA ASN A 566 36.95 -88.87 -4.22
C ASN A 566 37.70 -88.28 -3.02
N THR A 567 38.67 -89.03 -2.48
CA THR A 567 39.43 -88.68 -1.28
C THR A 567 40.18 -87.35 -1.37
N ASN A 568 40.72 -87.00 -2.55
CA ASN A 568 41.45 -85.75 -2.77
C ASN A 568 40.48 -84.57 -2.86
N ALA A 569 39.41 -84.70 -3.64
CA ALA A 569 38.38 -83.66 -3.76
C ALA A 569 37.65 -83.43 -2.42
N ARG A 570 37.44 -84.48 -1.64
CA ARG A 570 36.87 -84.42 -0.29
C ARG A 570 37.79 -83.68 0.68
N ARG A 571 39.10 -83.96 0.68
CA ARG A 571 40.09 -83.20 1.46
C ARG A 571 40.12 -81.73 1.08
N GLU A 572 40.04 -81.41 -0.20
CA GLU A 572 40.02 -80.03 -0.70
C GLU A 572 38.74 -79.29 -0.30
N ALA A 573 37.57 -79.94 -0.38
CA ALA A 573 36.31 -79.38 0.08
C ALA A 573 36.32 -79.08 1.59
N TYR A 574 36.87 -79.97 2.42
CA TYR A 574 37.01 -79.74 3.85
C TYR A 574 37.92 -78.55 4.16
N LYS A 575 39.07 -78.46 3.48
CA LYS A 575 40.02 -77.35 3.64
C LYS A 575 39.38 -76.00 3.28
N ASN A 576 38.56 -75.96 2.23
CA ASN A 576 37.84 -74.75 1.84
C ASN A 576 36.71 -74.41 2.83
N TYR A 577 35.95 -75.40 3.33
CA TYR A 577 34.99 -75.19 4.41
C TYR A 577 35.65 -74.54 5.63
N GLU A 578 36.73 -75.15 6.13
CA GLU A 578 37.42 -74.69 7.34
C GLU A 578 37.95 -73.26 7.18
N LYS A 579 38.53 -72.95 6.01
CA LYS A 579 38.99 -71.60 5.66
C LYS A 579 37.86 -70.56 5.72
N HIS A 580 36.75 -70.79 5.03
CA HIS A 580 35.66 -69.81 4.96
C HIS A 580 34.90 -69.69 6.30
N TYR A 581 34.69 -70.80 7.00
CA TYR A 581 34.08 -70.82 8.33
C TYR A 581 34.91 -70.05 9.36
N ASN A 582 36.22 -70.31 9.43
CA ASN A 582 37.12 -69.63 10.35
C ASN A 582 37.18 -68.12 10.06
N ASN A 583 37.20 -67.72 8.78
CA ASN A 583 37.16 -66.30 8.40
C ASN A 583 35.84 -65.61 8.78
N SER A 584 34.69 -66.28 8.59
CA SER A 584 33.39 -65.77 9.06
C SER A 584 33.39 -65.59 10.59
N LYS A 585 33.90 -66.58 11.34
CA LYS A 585 34.02 -66.49 12.81
C LYS A 585 34.96 -65.39 13.30
N LYS A 586 36.09 -65.17 12.60
CA LYS A 586 37.00 -64.05 12.87
C LYS A 586 36.26 -62.71 12.73
N ILE A 587 35.43 -62.54 11.69
CA ILE A 587 34.65 -61.32 11.47
C ILE A 587 33.53 -61.16 12.53
N ASP A 588 32.78 -62.22 12.84
CA ASP A 588 31.75 -62.21 13.88
C ASP A 588 32.28 -61.74 15.24
N ALA A 589 33.49 -62.16 15.61
CA ALA A 589 34.13 -61.74 16.85
C ALA A 589 34.35 -60.22 16.89
N ILE A 590 34.78 -59.62 15.77
CA ILE A 590 34.97 -58.18 15.63
C ILE A 590 33.64 -57.43 15.63
N LEU A 591 32.62 -57.95 14.96
CA LEU A 591 31.28 -57.34 14.97
C LEU A 591 30.69 -57.25 16.38
N ARG A 592 30.93 -58.25 17.24
CA ARG A 592 30.55 -58.22 18.66
C ARG A 592 31.33 -57.15 19.44
N GLU A 593 32.59 -56.92 19.12
CA GLU A 593 33.37 -55.82 19.71
C GLU A 593 32.83 -54.45 19.27
N LEU A 594 32.36 -54.33 18.02
CA LEU A 594 31.75 -53.11 17.46
C LEU A 594 30.30 -52.88 17.91
N GLN A 595 29.58 -53.89 18.41
CA GLN A 595 28.21 -53.73 18.96
C GLN A 595 28.15 -52.89 20.23
N LYS A 596 29.30 -52.66 20.88
CA LYS A 596 29.43 -51.83 22.09
C LYS A 596 29.57 -50.32 21.80
N ILE A 597 29.57 -49.93 20.52
CA ILE A 597 29.61 -48.55 20.00
C ILE A 597 28.20 -48.15 19.58
#